data_AF-A0A5C4Y850-F1
#
_entry.id   AF-A0A5C4Y850-F1
#
_cell.length_a   1.000
_cell.length_b   1.000
_cell.length_c   1.000
_cell.angle_alpha   90.00
_cell.angle_beta   90.00
_cell.angle_gamma   90.00
#
_symmetry.space_group_name_H-M   'P 1'
#
loop_
_entity.id
_entity.type
_entity.pdbx_description
1 polymer ?
#
loop_
_entity_poly.entity_id
_entity_poly.type
_entity_poly.pdbx_seq_one_letter_code
_entity_poly.pdbx_strand_id
1 'polypeptide(L)'
;MTPEEHCVAEALDKLREKFELSELAQSDVLLSKSLILVECETSWTGSFSEGQIYASSGIELKNAEDKVFCWTLNFIYEREPNRLGNFLHWGSAYSSVHIFSADDLMATYKDVYGIGEADLITQSNKTIQLADLADFSKGIVALSGICFQDLEYIYQNNLFPRIAALALEIEKPLASNPFKE
;
A
#
# COMPACT_ATOMS: atom_id res chain seq x y z
N MET A 1 -17.48 13.26 -4.07
CA MET A 1 -16.95 11.94 -4.40
C MET A 1 -17.98 11.25 -5.30
N THR A 2 -17.60 10.78 -6.49
CA THR A 2 -18.48 10.03 -7.40
C THR A 2 -18.71 8.60 -6.87
N PRO A 3 -19.73 7.87 -7.34
CA PRO A 3 -19.92 6.47 -6.95
C PRO A 3 -18.69 5.59 -7.20
N GLU A 4 -17.93 5.86 -8.25
CA GLU A 4 -16.71 5.14 -8.58
C GLU A 4 -15.54 5.49 -7.66
N GLU A 5 -15.39 6.77 -7.29
CA GLU A 5 -14.43 7.18 -6.28
C GLU A 5 -14.75 6.53 -4.93
N HIS A 6 -16.04 6.42 -4.58
CA HIS A 6 -16.48 5.68 -3.40
C HIS A 6 -16.08 4.20 -3.46
N CYS A 7 -16.25 3.53 -4.61
CA CYS A 7 -15.81 2.13 -4.75
C CYS A 7 -14.31 1.95 -4.53
N VAL A 8 -13.47 2.88 -5.00
CA VAL A 8 -12.01 2.83 -4.80
C VAL A 8 -11.66 3.11 -3.34
N ALA A 9 -12.27 4.13 -2.73
CA ALA A 9 -12.05 4.48 -1.33
C ALA A 9 -12.44 3.32 -0.39
N GLU A 10 -13.61 2.71 -0.61
CA GLU A 10 -14.06 1.52 0.15
C GLU A 10 -13.13 0.31 -0.06
N ALA A 11 -12.56 0.16 -1.26
CA ALA A 11 -11.62 -0.90 -1.55
C ALA A 11 -10.27 -0.71 -0.82
N LEU A 12 -9.78 0.52 -0.74
CA LEU A 12 -8.59 0.88 0.04
C LEU A 12 -8.81 0.64 1.53
N ASP A 13 -9.97 1.06 2.05
CA ASP A 13 -10.36 0.86 3.46
C ASP A 13 -10.36 -0.62 3.89
N LYS A 14 -10.42 -1.57 2.94
CA LYS A 14 -10.33 -3.01 3.27
C LYS A 14 -9.02 -3.41 3.93
N LEU A 15 -7.92 -2.69 3.71
CA LEU A 15 -6.67 -2.97 4.43
C LEU A 15 -6.83 -2.67 5.93
N ARG A 16 -7.29 -1.46 6.26
CA ARG A 16 -7.59 -1.05 7.64
C ARG A 16 -8.62 -1.96 8.28
N GLU A 17 -9.75 -2.21 7.63
CA GLU A 17 -10.81 -3.08 8.16
C GLU A 17 -10.28 -4.48 8.51
N LYS A 18 -9.46 -5.07 7.63
CA LYS A 18 -8.84 -6.38 7.89
C LYS A 18 -7.93 -6.34 9.11
N PHE A 19 -7.11 -5.31 9.22
CA PHE A 19 -6.22 -5.15 10.36
C PHE A 19 -7.01 -4.98 11.66
N GLU A 20 -7.95 -4.03 11.73
CA GLU A 20 -8.75 -3.75 12.92
C GLU A 20 -9.56 -4.95 13.42
N LEU A 21 -10.03 -5.81 12.50
CA LEU A 21 -10.77 -7.03 12.84
C LEU A 21 -9.88 -8.23 13.19
N SER A 22 -8.57 -8.13 12.99
CA SER A 22 -7.62 -9.22 13.24
C SER A 22 -7.16 -9.27 14.70
N GLU A 23 -6.67 -10.44 15.11
CA GLU A 23 -5.99 -10.59 16.41
C GLU A 23 -4.75 -9.70 16.52
N LEU A 24 -4.12 -9.38 15.38
CA LEU A 24 -2.92 -8.55 15.33
C LEU A 24 -3.18 -7.10 15.77
N ALA A 25 -4.39 -6.57 15.61
CA ALA A 25 -4.71 -5.22 16.07
C ALA A 25 -4.84 -5.10 17.60
N GLN A 26 -4.86 -6.21 18.33
CA GLN A 26 -4.94 -6.18 19.79
C GLN A 26 -3.61 -5.69 20.38
N SER A 27 -3.68 -4.67 21.23
CA SER A 27 -2.48 -4.05 21.83
C SER A 27 -1.59 -5.06 22.54
N ASP A 28 -2.15 -5.98 23.34
CA ASP A 28 -1.38 -7.00 24.06
C ASP A 28 -0.64 -7.96 23.11
N VAL A 29 -1.23 -8.23 21.95
CA VAL A 29 -0.63 -9.06 20.90
C VAL A 29 0.57 -8.34 20.28
N LEU A 30 0.42 -7.08 19.89
CA LEU A 30 1.54 -6.26 19.38
C LEU A 30 2.67 -6.10 20.41
N LEU A 31 2.31 -5.80 21.66
CA LEU A 31 3.26 -5.63 22.76
C LEU A 31 4.03 -6.91 23.06
N SER A 32 3.44 -8.10 22.86
CA SER A 32 4.14 -9.38 22.99
C SER A 32 5.32 -9.56 22.00
N LYS A 33 5.34 -8.76 20.92
CA LYS A 33 6.43 -8.67 19.94
C LYS A 33 7.23 -7.37 20.03
N SER A 34 7.05 -6.60 21.10
CA SER A 34 7.66 -5.26 21.26
C SER A 34 7.30 -4.30 20.13
N LEU A 35 6.06 -4.37 19.66
CA LEU A 35 5.48 -3.48 18.65
C LEU A 35 4.37 -2.64 19.26
N ILE A 36 4.19 -1.44 18.72
CA ILE A 36 3.02 -0.59 18.96
C ILE A 36 2.45 -0.13 17.62
N LEU A 37 1.12 0.05 17.56
CA LEU A 37 0.48 0.69 16.43
C LEU A 37 0.76 2.19 16.48
N VAL A 38 1.30 2.74 15.39
CA VAL A 38 1.48 4.19 15.22
C VAL A 38 0.29 4.76 14.48
N GLU A 39 -0.03 4.17 13.34
CA GLU A 39 -1.00 4.70 12.40
C GLU A 39 -1.68 3.58 11.63
N CYS A 40 -2.97 3.74 11.38
CA CYS A 40 -3.75 2.88 10.50
C CYS A 40 -4.82 3.73 9.83
N GLU A 41 -4.51 4.25 8.65
CA GLU A 41 -5.38 5.21 7.97
C GLU A 41 -5.46 4.98 6.47
N THR A 42 -6.47 5.60 5.89
CA THR A 42 -6.64 5.73 4.44
C THR A 42 -6.63 7.21 4.10
N SER A 43 -5.75 7.60 3.18
CA SER A 43 -5.61 8.96 2.68
C SER A 43 -6.17 9.08 1.26
N TRP A 44 -6.70 10.25 0.92
CA TRP A 44 -7.25 10.54 -0.40
C TRP A 44 -7.00 11.99 -0.80
N THR A 45 -6.38 12.18 -1.97
CA THR A 45 -6.15 13.50 -2.57
C THR A 45 -6.57 13.52 -4.03
N GLY A 46 -7.30 14.57 -4.44
CA GLY A 46 -7.74 14.78 -5.81
C GLY A 46 -9.12 14.22 -6.13
N SER A 47 -9.45 14.21 -7.42
CA SER A 47 -10.72 13.72 -7.97
C SER A 47 -10.59 13.36 -9.44
N PHE A 48 -11.48 12.53 -9.96
CA PHE A 48 -11.51 12.21 -11.39
C PHE A 48 -11.79 13.44 -12.25
N SER A 49 -12.61 14.38 -11.76
CA SER A 49 -12.87 15.65 -12.44
C SER A 49 -11.62 16.54 -12.57
N GLU A 50 -10.74 16.49 -11.58
CA GLU A 50 -9.44 17.19 -11.61
C GLU A 50 -8.42 16.46 -12.50
N GLY A 51 -8.69 15.20 -12.85
CA GLY A 51 -7.86 14.38 -13.72
C GLY A 51 -6.69 13.71 -13.02
N GLN A 52 -6.62 13.77 -11.70
CA GLN A 52 -5.61 13.08 -10.90
C GLN A 52 -6.16 12.71 -9.52
N ILE A 53 -5.85 11.49 -9.09
CA ILE A 53 -6.12 10.99 -7.73
C ILE A 53 -4.86 10.29 -7.25
N TYR A 54 -4.45 10.63 -6.03
CA TYR A 54 -3.47 9.87 -5.26
C TYR A 54 -4.14 9.50 -3.94
N ALA A 55 -4.22 8.20 -3.68
CA ALA A 55 -4.80 7.68 -2.46
C ALA A 55 -3.94 6.55 -1.93
N SER A 56 -3.98 6.32 -0.62
CA SER A 56 -3.25 5.24 0.02
C SER A 56 -4.01 4.69 1.21
N SER A 57 -3.74 3.45 1.58
CA SER A 57 -4.10 2.89 2.88
C SER A 57 -2.86 2.26 3.49
N GLY A 58 -2.61 2.49 4.77
CA GLY A 58 -1.38 2.10 5.44
C GLY A 58 -1.60 1.53 6.83
N ILE A 59 -0.71 0.63 7.24
CA ILE A 59 -0.56 0.16 8.61
C ILE A 59 0.88 0.41 9.04
N GLU A 60 1.07 1.20 10.09
CA GLU A 60 2.37 1.55 10.64
C GLU A 60 2.58 0.96 12.03
N LEU A 61 3.58 0.11 12.17
CA LEU A 61 3.96 -0.51 13.44
C LEU A 61 5.35 -0.03 13.84
N LYS A 62 5.51 0.44 15.07
CA LYS A 62 6.81 0.86 15.61
C LYS A 62 7.38 -0.15 16.58
N ASN A 63 8.66 -0.44 16.45
CA ASN A 63 9.37 -1.29 17.42
C ASN A 63 10.03 -0.48 18.55
N ALA A 64 10.65 -1.19 19.50
CA ALA A 64 11.38 -0.57 20.61
C ALA A 64 12.65 0.20 20.22
N GLU A 65 13.13 0.06 18.98
CA GLU A 65 14.27 0.80 18.42
C GLU A 65 13.82 2.05 17.63
N ASP A 66 12.56 2.47 17.80
CA ASP A 66 11.92 3.58 17.08
C ASP A 66 11.88 3.45 15.56
N LYS A 67 12.09 2.25 15.01
CA LYS A 67 11.86 1.96 13.59
C LYS A 67 10.38 1.76 13.34
N VAL A 68 9.85 2.45 12.34
CA VAL A 68 8.46 2.33 11.91
C VAL A 68 8.41 1.48 10.65
N PHE A 69 7.65 0.40 10.70
CA PHE A 69 7.43 -0.54 9.60
C PHE A 69 6.05 -0.27 9.01
N CYS A 70 6.00 -0.05 7.70
CA CYS A 70 4.81 0.42 7.02
C CYS A 70 4.41 -0.60 5.95
N TRP A 71 3.19 -1.13 6.02
CA TRP A 71 2.55 -1.87 4.95
C TRP A 71 1.56 -0.94 4.27
N THR A 72 1.81 -0.61 3.01
CA THR A 72 0.94 0.32 2.29
C THR A 72 0.35 -0.29 1.04
N LEU A 73 -0.80 0.23 0.69
CA LEU A 73 -1.51 0.04 -0.55
C LEU A 73 -1.71 1.43 -1.15
N ASN A 74 -1.11 1.68 -2.30
CA ASN A 74 -1.21 2.95 -3.00
C ASN A 74 -2.10 2.79 -4.22
N PHE A 75 -2.86 3.83 -4.53
CA PHE A 75 -3.66 3.98 -5.72
C PHE A 75 -3.29 5.30 -6.39
N ILE A 76 -2.98 5.20 -7.69
CA ILE A 76 -2.74 6.37 -8.52
C ILE A 76 -3.71 6.30 -9.69
N TYR A 77 -4.28 7.45 -10.01
CA TYR A 77 -4.95 7.70 -11.27
C TYR A 77 -4.49 9.03 -11.80
N GLU A 78 -4.09 9.12 -13.07
CA GLU A 78 -3.91 10.42 -13.71
C GLU A 78 -4.31 10.41 -15.17
N ARG A 79 -4.50 11.61 -15.71
CA ARG A 79 -4.85 11.88 -17.09
C ARG A 79 -3.64 12.42 -17.84
N GLU A 80 -3.10 11.63 -18.77
CA GLU A 80 -1.98 12.05 -19.62
C GLU A 80 -2.41 12.24 -21.08
N PRO A 81 -1.87 13.26 -21.79
CA PRO A 81 -2.03 13.37 -23.23
C PRO A 81 -1.21 12.29 -23.95
N ASN A 82 -1.86 11.56 -24.85
CA ASN A 82 -1.21 10.58 -25.71
C ASN A 82 -0.56 11.22 -26.94
N ARG A 83 0.24 10.43 -27.65
CA ARG A 83 1.01 10.87 -28.84
C ARG A 83 0.16 11.40 -29.99
N LEU A 84 -1.14 11.17 -29.98
CA LEU A 84 -2.10 11.67 -30.98
C LEU A 84 -2.90 12.88 -30.49
N GLY A 85 -2.59 13.43 -29.30
CA GLY A 85 -3.28 14.57 -28.70
C GLY A 85 -4.61 14.22 -28.02
N ASN A 86 -4.93 12.93 -27.88
CA ASN A 86 -6.07 12.47 -27.08
C ASN A 86 -5.65 12.24 -25.64
N PHE A 87 -6.58 12.30 -24.68
CA PHE A 87 -6.25 12.01 -23.28
C PHE A 87 -6.42 10.52 -22.98
N LEU A 88 -5.39 9.91 -22.44
CA LEU A 88 -5.44 8.60 -21.80
C LEU A 88 -5.56 8.81 -20.29
N HIS A 89 -6.35 7.97 -19.66
CA HIS A 89 -6.32 7.82 -18.23
C HIS A 89 -5.39 6.65 -17.94
N TRP A 90 -4.54 6.78 -16.93
CA TRP A 90 -3.78 5.68 -16.37
C TRP A 90 -4.21 5.50 -14.92
N GLY A 91 -4.27 4.25 -14.47
CA GLY A 91 -4.39 3.98 -13.06
C GLY A 91 -3.64 2.72 -12.70
N SER A 92 -3.06 2.72 -11.51
CA SER A 92 -2.40 1.56 -10.93
C SER A 92 -2.70 1.50 -9.44
N ALA A 93 -2.68 0.30 -8.90
CA ALA A 93 -2.61 0.08 -7.48
C ALA A 93 -1.43 -0.84 -7.21
N TYR A 94 -0.65 -0.52 -6.19
CA TYR A 94 0.50 -1.32 -5.81
C TYR A 94 0.64 -1.33 -4.29
N SER A 95 1.14 -2.44 -3.77
CA SER A 95 1.39 -2.60 -2.36
C SER A 95 2.87 -2.87 -2.12
N SER A 96 3.41 -2.28 -1.07
CA SER A 96 4.81 -2.42 -0.70
C SER A 96 5.00 -2.31 0.81
N VAL A 97 6.19 -2.72 1.23
CA VAL A 97 6.68 -2.55 2.60
C VAL A 97 7.80 -1.53 2.59
N HIS A 98 7.70 -0.55 3.49
CA HIS A 98 8.73 0.44 3.73
C HIS A 98 9.12 0.44 5.20
N ILE A 99 10.32 0.95 5.47
CA ILE A 99 10.75 1.30 6.82
C ILE A 99 11.04 2.79 6.87
N PHE A 100 10.64 3.41 7.97
CA PHE A 100 11.07 4.73 8.34
C PHE A 100 12.04 4.60 9.51
N SER A 101 13.26 5.11 9.32
CA SER A 101 14.25 5.28 10.37
C SER A 101 14.53 6.77 10.53
N ALA A 102 14.34 7.28 11.74
CA ALA A 102 14.83 8.60 12.12
C ALA A 102 16.30 8.47 12.54
N ASP A 103 17.21 8.26 11.59
CA ASP A 103 18.63 8.46 11.88
C ASP A 103 18.90 9.97 11.95
N ASP A 104 19.69 10.39 12.95
CA ASP A 104 19.89 11.75 13.50
C ASP A 104 20.09 12.94 12.53
N LEU A 105 20.09 12.73 11.21
CA LEU A 105 20.35 13.78 10.21
C LEU A 105 19.34 13.84 9.07
N MET A 106 18.57 12.79 8.73
CA MET A 106 17.51 12.82 7.73
C MET A 106 16.52 11.67 7.93
N ALA A 107 15.28 12.00 8.28
CA ALA A 107 14.14 11.09 8.23
C ALA A 107 13.97 10.57 6.78
N THR A 108 14.20 9.28 6.56
CA THR A 108 14.10 8.67 5.23
C THR A 108 13.17 7.46 5.24
N TYR A 109 12.16 7.51 4.38
CA TYR A 109 11.38 6.34 3.98
C TYR A 109 12.22 5.51 3.02
N LYS A 110 12.39 4.23 3.34
CA LYS A 110 13.09 3.29 2.48
C LYS A 110 12.17 2.14 2.10
N ASP A 111 11.83 2.09 0.82
CA ASP A 111 11.11 0.96 0.24
C ASP A 111 11.97 -0.31 0.33
N VAL A 112 11.40 -1.37 0.87
CA VAL A 112 12.10 -2.64 1.10
C VAL A 112 11.76 -3.65 0.02
N TYR A 113 10.47 -3.93 -0.17
CA TYR A 113 10.00 -4.81 -1.23
C TYR A 113 8.56 -4.51 -1.65
N GLY A 114 8.25 -4.85 -2.91
CA GLY A 114 6.87 -4.92 -3.40
C GLY A 114 6.15 -6.16 -2.86
N ILE A 115 4.85 -6.05 -2.65
CA ILE A 115 3.95 -7.17 -2.31
C ILE A 115 3.18 -7.61 -3.55
N GLY A 116 2.73 -6.66 -4.36
CA GLY A 116 2.00 -6.93 -5.59
C GLY A 116 1.43 -5.68 -6.21
N GLU A 117 0.86 -5.85 -7.38
CA GLU A 117 0.35 -4.78 -8.22
C GLU A 117 -0.94 -5.23 -8.92
N ALA A 118 -1.86 -4.29 -9.10
CA ALA A 118 -3.08 -4.44 -9.86
C ALA A 118 -3.12 -3.28 -10.87
N ASP A 119 -3.18 -3.65 -12.14
CA ASP A 119 -3.27 -2.68 -13.24
C ASP A 119 -4.73 -2.41 -13.62
N LEU A 120 -5.10 -1.13 -13.66
CA LEU A 120 -6.34 -0.66 -14.26
C LEU A 120 -6.15 -0.67 -15.79
N ILE A 121 -6.05 -1.87 -16.38
CA ILE A 121 -5.92 -2.18 -17.83
C ILE A 121 -5.13 -1.11 -18.62
N THR A 122 -3.82 -1.27 -18.71
CA THR A 122 -2.90 -0.32 -19.36
C THR A 122 -2.56 -0.66 -20.82
N GLN A 123 -3.12 -1.72 -21.40
CA GLN A 123 -2.64 -2.28 -22.68
C GLN A 123 -3.56 -2.15 -23.89
N SER A 124 -4.53 -1.22 -23.88
CA SER A 124 -5.28 -0.93 -25.11
C SER A 124 -5.44 0.57 -25.30
N ASN A 125 -5.46 1.02 -26.56
CA ASN A 125 -5.75 2.40 -27.00
C ASN A 125 -7.16 2.89 -26.60
N LYS A 126 -7.71 2.43 -25.48
CA LYS A 126 -9.05 2.73 -24.99
C LYS A 126 -8.92 3.64 -23.78
N THR A 127 -9.67 4.74 -23.81
CA THR A 127 -9.91 5.58 -22.65
C THR A 127 -10.57 4.73 -21.56
N ILE A 128 -9.94 4.61 -20.39
CA ILE A 128 -10.54 4.02 -19.19
C ILE A 128 -11.88 4.73 -18.95
N GLN A 129 -12.95 3.96 -18.84
CA GLN A 129 -14.28 4.42 -18.49
C GLN A 129 -14.46 4.33 -16.98
N LEU A 130 -15.33 5.18 -16.43
CA LEU A 130 -15.70 5.11 -15.01
C LEU A 130 -16.18 3.70 -14.60
N ALA A 131 -16.86 2.98 -15.50
CA ALA A 131 -17.28 1.60 -15.27
C ALA A 131 -16.12 0.61 -15.02
N ASP A 132 -14.93 0.86 -15.59
CA ASP A 132 -13.75 0.00 -15.40
C ASP A 132 -13.22 0.08 -13.95
N LEU A 133 -13.53 1.17 -13.23
CA LEU A 133 -13.11 1.38 -11.85
C LEU A 133 -13.83 0.44 -10.87
N ALA A 134 -15.08 0.08 -11.16
CA ALA A 134 -15.84 -0.86 -10.33
C ALA A 134 -15.29 -2.29 -10.42
N ASP A 135 -14.73 -2.68 -11.56
CA ASP A 135 -14.03 -3.96 -11.69
C ASP A 135 -12.62 -3.89 -11.11
N PHE A 136 -11.95 -2.75 -11.25
CA PHE A 136 -10.63 -2.53 -10.68
C PHE A 136 -10.60 -2.48 -9.16
N SER A 137 -11.63 -1.92 -8.53
CA SER A 137 -11.75 -1.91 -7.07
C SER A 137 -11.71 -3.33 -6.48
N LYS A 138 -12.19 -4.35 -7.22
CA LYS A 138 -12.04 -5.77 -6.82
C LYS A 138 -10.56 -6.19 -6.78
N GLY A 139 -9.74 -5.69 -7.71
CA GLY A 139 -8.30 -5.88 -7.72
C GLY A 139 -7.62 -5.22 -6.51
N ILE A 140 -8.04 -4.01 -6.15
CA ILE A 140 -7.58 -3.31 -4.92
C ILE A 140 -7.96 -4.11 -3.67
N VAL A 141 -9.19 -4.63 -3.58
CA VAL A 141 -9.64 -5.49 -2.47
C VAL A 141 -8.82 -6.79 -2.38
N ALA A 142 -8.50 -7.40 -3.53
CA ALA A 142 -7.64 -8.58 -3.55
C ALA A 142 -6.22 -8.23 -3.05
N LEU A 143 -5.66 -7.11 -3.51
CA LEU A 143 -4.34 -6.64 -3.14
C LEU A 143 -4.26 -6.25 -1.66
N SER A 144 -5.30 -5.64 -1.08
CA SER A 144 -5.36 -5.38 0.37
C SER A 144 -5.36 -6.66 1.18
N GLY A 145 -6.00 -7.73 0.67
CA GLY A 145 -5.93 -9.06 1.25
C GLY A 145 -4.50 -9.63 1.26
N ILE A 146 -3.79 -9.53 0.14
CA ILE A 146 -2.40 -10.00 0.01
C ILE A 146 -1.47 -9.18 0.92
N CYS A 147 -1.65 -7.86 0.95
CA CYS A 147 -0.91 -6.94 1.83
C CYS A 147 -1.07 -7.32 3.30
N PHE A 148 -2.31 -7.55 3.75
CA PHE A 148 -2.57 -7.94 5.12
C PHE A 148 -1.99 -9.33 5.45
N GLN A 149 -2.14 -10.31 4.56
CA GLN A 149 -1.52 -11.64 4.72
C GLN A 149 0.02 -11.57 4.79
N ASP A 150 0.62 -10.57 4.14
CA ASP A 150 2.04 -10.30 4.24
C ASP A 150 2.43 -9.84 5.65
N LEU A 151 1.73 -8.86 6.18
CA LEU A 151 1.92 -8.41 7.55
C LEU A 151 1.74 -9.56 8.57
N GLU A 152 0.68 -10.36 8.43
CA GLU A 152 0.45 -11.52 9.30
C GLU A 152 1.62 -12.52 9.25
N TYR A 153 2.13 -12.81 8.05
CA TYR A 153 3.27 -13.71 7.87
C TYR A 153 4.53 -13.17 8.56
N ILE A 154 4.84 -11.90 8.36
CA ILE A 154 5.99 -11.23 9.00
C ILE A 154 5.86 -11.28 10.52
N TYR A 155 4.66 -11.04 11.02
CA TYR A 155 4.37 -11.07 12.45
C TYR A 155 4.52 -12.47 13.06
N GLN A 156 3.88 -13.48 12.47
CA GLN A 156 3.90 -14.86 12.96
C GLN A 156 5.33 -15.42 13.00
N ASN A 157 6.16 -15.06 12.02
CA ASN A 157 7.53 -15.54 11.89
C ASN A 157 8.59 -14.62 12.53
N ASN A 158 8.17 -13.55 13.23
CA ASN A 158 9.06 -12.62 13.91
C ASN A 158 10.13 -12.00 12.98
N LEU A 159 9.73 -11.56 11.79
CA LEU A 159 10.65 -11.17 10.71
C LEU A 159 10.99 -9.66 10.68
N PHE A 160 10.40 -8.83 11.54
CA PHE A 160 10.71 -7.39 11.62
C PHE A 160 12.21 -7.06 11.71
N PRO A 161 13.04 -7.76 12.52
CA PRO A 161 14.47 -7.51 12.54
C PRO A 161 15.16 -7.80 11.21
N ARG A 162 14.68 -8.82 10.47
CA ARG A 162 15.20 -9.16 9.14
C ARG A 162 14.80 -8.13 8.09
N ILE A 163 13.60 -7.57 8.19
CA ILE A 163 13.19 -6.42 7.35
C ILE A 163 14.11 -5.23 7.61
N ALA A 164 14.36 -4.89 8.88
CA ALA A 164 15.24 -3.78 9.23
C ALA A 164 16.69 -3.99 8.74
N ALA A 165 17.23 -5.20 8.87
CA ALA A 165 18.55 -5.55 8.34
C ALA A 165 18.59 -5.44 6.80
N LEU A 166 17.60 -6.01 6.12
CA LEU A 166 17.49 -5.95 4.66
C LEU A 166 17.42 -4.51 4.17
N ALA A 167 16.66 -3.65 4.85
CA ALA A 167 16.58 -2.24 4.52
C ALA A 167 17.93 -1.52 4.65
N LEU A 168 18.92 -2.01 5.40
CA LEU A 168 20.27 -1.41 5.40
C LEU A 168 21.11 -1.90 4.22
N GLU A 169 20.87 -3.12 3.75
CA GLU A 169 21.70 -3.80 2.75
C GLU A 169 21.32 -3.45 1.30
N ILE A 170 20.04 -3.19 1.03
CA ILE A 170 19.56 -2.96 -0.33
C ILE A 170 19.70 -1.51 -0.78
N GLU A 171 20.04 -1.28 -2.05
CA GLU A 171 20.02 0.05 -2.66
C GLU A 171 18.68 0.36 -3.35
N LYS A 172 17.95 -0.68 -3.75
CA LYS A 172 16.65 -0.60 -4.43
C LYS A 172 15.69 -1.60 -3.81
N PRO A 173 14.38 -1.30 -3.81
CA PRO A 173 13.38 -2.24 -3.33
C PRO A 173 13.42 -3.54 -4.15
N LEU A 174 13.21 -4.66 -3.46
CA LEU A 174 13.05 -5.95 -4.13
C LEU A 174 11.66 -6.03 -4.78
N ALA A 175 11.54 -6.79 -5.86
CA ALA A 175 10.28 -6.93 -6.58
C ALA A 175 9.19 -7.68 -5.79
N SER A 176 9.58 -8.51 -4.81
CA SER A 176 8.68 -9.34 -4.02
C SER A 176 9.22 -9.60 -2.61
N ASN A 177 8.38 -10.09 -1.69
CA ASN A 177 8.78 -10.44 -0.33
C ASN A 177 9.83 -11.57 -0.36
N PRO A 178 11.08 -11.32 0.09
CA PRO A 178 12.18 -12.30 0.04
C PRO A 178 12.09 -13.39 1.12
N PHE A 179 11.09 -13.33 2.00
CA PHE A 179 10.93 -14.25 3.12
C PHE A 179 9.88 -15.34 2.84
N LYS A 180 9.16 -15.27 1.73
CA LYS A 180 8.18 -16.27 1.28
C LYS A 180 8.76 -17.00 0.07
N GLU A 181 9.43 -18.13 0.30
CA GLU A 181 9.88 -19.07 -0.76
C GLU A 181 8.88 -20.22 -0.91
#